data_AF-A0A8T4BA30-F1
#
_entry.id   AF-A0A8T4BA30-F1
#
_cell.length_a   1.000
_cell.length_b   1.000
_cell.length_c   1.000
_cell.angle_alpha   90.00
_cell.angle_beta   90.00
_cell.angle_gamma   90.00
#
_symmetry.space_group_name_H-M   'P 1'
#
loop_
_entity.id
_entity.type
_entity.pdbx_description
1 polymer ?
#
loop_
_entity_poly.entity_id
_entity_poly.type
_entity_poly.pdbx_seq_one_letter_code
_entity_poly.pdbx_strand_id
1 'polypeptide(L)'
;MGEGGRVLFVRHPQRGWEIPGGHLEEGETPENALARELFEETGLKGRLQRWNTEYYPKGWVGHVIVDSTEQEFWQADDDKVSQVRWWSTTPPVIQWTKEEFEDLSDWFSKPI
;
A
#
# COMPACT_ATOMS: atom_id res chain seq x y z
N MET A 1 -7.18 9.40 -8.60
CA MET A 1 -7.40 8.23 -9.50
C MET A 1 -7.93 8.70 -10.85
N GLY A 2 -7.03 9.09 -11.76
CA GLY A 2 -7.35 9.24 -13.19
C GLY A 2 -6.89 7.99 -13.95
N GLU A 3 -7.69 7.55 -14.93
CA GLU A 3 -7.43 6.42 -15.84
C GLU A 3 -7.60 4.97 -15.31
N GLY A 4 -8.38 4.76 -14.23
CA GLY A 4 -8.81 3.41 -13.85
C GLY A 4 -7.79 2.57 -13.06
N GLY A 5 -6.75 3.20 -12.50
CA GLY A 5 -5.86 2.57 -11.54
C GLY A 5 -6.60 2.10 -10.28
N ARG A 6 -6.18 0.98 -9.70
CA ARG A 6 -6.65 0.49 -8.40
C ARG A 6 -5.46 0.49 -7.43
N VAL A 7 -5.70 0.83 -6.17
CA VAL A 7 -4.68 0.80 -5.10
C VAL A 7 -5.07 -0.24 -4.07
N LEU A 8 -4.09 -0.99 -3.58
CA LEU A 8 -4.27 -2.02 -2.58
C LEU A 8 -4.27 -1.41 -1.18
N PHE A 9 -5.25 -1.79 -0.36
CA PHE A 9 -5.33 -1.42 1.05
C PHE A 9 -5.51 -2.66 1.92
N VAL A 10 -4.99 -2.57 3.13
CA VAL A 10 -5.17 -3.55 4.20
C VAL A 10 -6.03 -2.94 5.30
N ARG A 11 -6.78 -3.76 6.03
CA ARG A 11 -7.65 -3.32 7.12
C ARG A 11 -7.16 -3.84 8.45
N HIS A 12 -6.65 -2.94 9.27
CA HIS A 12 -6.36 -3.22 10.66
C HIS A 12 -7.66 -3.30 11.48
N PRO A 13 -7.85 -4.31 12.35
CA PRO A 13 -9.09 -4.50 13.13
C PRO A 13 -9.54 -3.26 13.90
N GLN A 14 -8.60 -2.48 14.42
CA GLN A 14 -8.87 -1.28 15.22
C GLN A 14 -8.64 0.04 14.49
N ARG A 15 -7.73 0.07 13.49
CA ARG A 15 -7.26 1.31 12.83
C ARG A 15 -7.92 1.54 11.47
N GLY A 16 -8.74 0.61 11.00
CA GLY A 16 -9.43 0.74 9.72
C GLY A 16 -8.52 0.49 8.53
N TRP A 17 -8.84 1.10 7.39
CA TRP A 17 -8.09 0.90 6.14
C TRP A 17 -6.82 1.74 6.12
N GLU A 18 -5.72 1.11 5.72
CA GLU A 18 -4.40 1.71 5.56
C GLU A 18 -3.64 1.10 4.37
N ILE A 19 -2.60 1.82 3.92
CA ILE A 19 -1.67 1.32 2.90
C ILE A 19 -0.83 0.22 3.55
N PRO A 20 -0.59 -0.92 2.87
CA PRO A 20 0.26 -1.98 3.42
C PRO A 20 1.66 -1.46 3.76
N GLY A 21 2.21 -1.90 4.89
CA GLY A 21 3.54 -1.51 5.30
C GLY A 21 3.82 -1.66 6.80
N GLY A 22 5.10 -1.66 7.13
CA GLY A 22 5.58 -1.85 8.48
C GLY A 22 6.96 -1.28 8.71
N HIS A 23 7.66 -1.82 9.71
CA HIS A 23 8.95 -1.33 10.14
C HIS A 23 10.09 -2.06 9.41
N LEU A 24 11.21 -1.38 9.26
CA LEU A 24 12.46 -1.99 8.80
C LEU A 24 13.05 -2.86 9.91
N GLU A 25 13.45 -4.09 9.58
CA GLU A 25 14.20 -4.94 10.51
C GLU A 25 15.71 -4.64 10.50
N GLU A 26 16.44 -5.10 11.52
CA GLU A 26 17.87 -4.84 11.64
C GLU A 26 18.65 -5.47 10.47
N GLY A 27 19.36 -4.65 9.69
CA GLY A 27 20.11 -5.09 8.52
C GLY A 27 19.27 -5.32 7.26
N GLU A 28 17.97 -5.05 7.30
CA GLU A 28 17.07 -5.16 6.15
C GLU A 28 17.17 -3.92 5.24
N THR A 29 17.06 -4.09 3.93
CA THR A 29 16.96 -2.97 2.99
C THR A 29 15.50 -2.50 2.88
N PRO A 30 15.23 -1.23 2.57
CA PRO A 30 13.86 -0.73 2.38
C PRO A 30 13.07 -1.53 1.34
N GLU A 31 13.73 -1.97 0.26
CA GLU A 31 13.12 -2.82 -0.77
C GLU A 31 12.73 -4.19 -0.24
N ASN A 32 13.57 -4.80 0.61
CA ASN A 32 13.28 -6.09 1.22
C ASN A 32 12.14 -5.98 2.22
N ALA A 33 12.14 -4.95 3.06
CA ALA A 33 11.05 -4.69 3.99
C ALA A 33 9.73 -4.47 3.26
N LEU A 34 9.72 -3.64 2.21
CA LEU A 34 8.52 -3.40 1.42
C LEU A 34 8.00 -4.66 0.72
N ALA A 35 8.89 -5.51 0.20
CA ALA A 35 8.48 -6.79 -0.39
C ALA A 35 7.97 -7.79 0.65
N ARG A 36 8.59 -7.84 1.83
CA ARG A 36 8.19 -8.70 2.96
C ARG A 36 6.82 -8.28 3.49
N GLU A 37 6.64 -7.02 3.87
CA GLU A 37 5.38 -6.49 4.41
C GLU A 37 4.22 -6.66 3.42
N LEU A 38 4.45 -6.37 2.13
CA LEU A 38 3.45 -6.63 1.09
C LEU A 38 3.03 -8.10 1.07
N PHE A 39 3.98 -9.03 1.14
CA PHE A 39 3.68 -10.45 1.10
C PHE A 39 3.03 -10.95 2.40
N GLU A 40 3.47 -10.49 3.56
CA GLU A 40 2.92 -10.86 4.86
C GLU A 40 1.46 -10.41 5.00
N GLU A 41 1.17 -9.17 4.64
CA GLU A 41 -0.16 -8.59 4.84
C GLU A 41 -1.16 -8.96 3.73
N THR A 42 -0.67 -9.23 2.52
CA THR A 42 -1.52 -9.38 1.33
C THR A 42 -1.33 -10.72 0.61
N GLY A 43 -0.23 -11.42 0.82
CA GLY A 43 0.13 -12.60 0.04
C GLY A 43 0.52 -12.30 -1.41
N LEU A 44 0.51 -11.04 -1.83
CA LEU A 44 0.90 -10.64 -3.18
C LEU A 44 2.39 -10.38 -3.29
N LYS A 45 2.88 -10.50 -4.52
CA LYS A 45 4.22 -10.08 -4.91
C LYS A 45 4.11 -9.02 -5.99
N GLY A 46 5.09 -8.14 -6.02
CA GLY A 46 5.14 -7.08 -7.01
C GLY A 46 6.52 -6.52 -7.18
N ARG A 47 6.64 -5.61 -8.14
CA ARG A 47 7.88 -4.93 -8.47
C ARG A 47 7.77 -3.46 -8.10
N LEU A 48 8.69 -3.01 -7.27
CA LEU A 48 8.88 -1.59 -6.98
C LEU A 48 9.21 -0.84 -8.28
N GLN A 49 8.44 0.19 -8.59
CA GLN A 49 8.68 1.11 -9.70
C GLN A 49 9.43 2.35 -9.25
N ARG A 50 9.03 2.93 -8.11
CA ARG A 50 9.55 4.21 -7.65
C ARG A 50 9.37 4.39 -6.15
N TRP A 51 10.36 5.02 -5.53
CA TRP A 51 10.26 5.51 -4.16
C TRP A 51 9.76 6.96 -4.13
N ASN A 52 8.86 7.26 -3.20
CA ASN A 52 8.57 8.60 -2.73
C ASN A 52 9.13 8.75 -1.32
N THR A 53 10.21 9.52 -1.20
CA THR A 53 10.92 9.76 0.06
C THR A 53 10.66 11.14 0.66
N GLU A 54 9.91 11.99 -0.04
CA GLU A 54 9.68 13.39 0.33
C GLU A 54 8.32 13.59 0.98
N TYR A 55 7.33 12.78 0.61
CA TYR A 55 5.95 12.97 1.02
C TYR A 55 5.67 12.53 2.46
N TYR A 56 6.42 11.55 2.97
CA TYR A 56 6.22 11.03 4.32
C TYR A 56 7.42 11.37 5.22
N PRO A 57 7.33 12.37 6.12
CA PRO A 57 8.48 12.84 6.91
C PRO A 57 9.03 11.80 7.90
N LYS A 58 8.33 10.66 8.08
CA LYS A 58 8.70 9.57 8.98
C LYS A 58 9.04 8.26 8.27
N GLY A 59 9.20 8.26 6.93
CA GLY A 59 9.44 7.01 6.20
C GLY A 59 9.44 7.18 4.68
N TRP A 60 9.24 6.06 3.98
CA TRP A 60 9.26 6.00 2.53
C TRP A 60 8.01 5.29 2.01
N VAL A 61 7.47 5.78 0.89
CA VAL A 61 6.33 5.14 0.21
C VAL A 61 6.83 4.58 -1.11
N GLY A 62 6.69 3.27 -1.31
CA GLY A 62 7.05 2.62 -2.57
C GLY A 62 5.83 2.40 -3.47
N HIS A 63 5.93 2.80 -4.74
CA HIS A 63 4.97 2.40 -5.75
C HIS A 63 5.28 1.00 -6.23
N VAL A 64 4.44 0.04 -5.88
CA VAL A 64 4.61 -1.36 -6.29
C VAL A 64 3.55 -1.70 -7.32
N ILE A 65 3.99 -2.22 -8.45
CA ILE A 65 3.10 -2.86 -9.43
C ILE A 65 3.07 -4.34 -9.09
N VAL A 66 1.91 -4.81 -8.63
CA VAL A 66 1.67 -6.24 -8.41
C VAL A 66 1.45 -6.95 -9.73
N ASP A 67 1.75 -8.24 -9.75
CA ASP A 67 1.34 -9.08 -10.88
C ASP A 67 -0.19 -9.13 -10.98
N SER A 68 -0.70 -9.32 -12.20
CA SER A 68 -2.14 -9.39 -12.45
C SER A 68 -2.80 -10.46 -11.57
N THR A 69 -3.76 -10.04 -10.76
CA THR A 69 -4.55 -10.91 -9.89
C THR A 69 -6.03 -10.76 -10.20
N GLU A 70 -6.77 -11.86 -10.16
CA GLU A 70 -8.24 -11.85 -10.20
C GLU A 70 -8.85 -11.52 -8.83
N GLN A 71 -8.04 -11.53 -7.77
CA GLN A 71 -8.50 -11.23 -6.41
C GLN A 71 -8.70 -9.73 -6.22
N GLU A 72 -9.94 -9.31 -6.07
CA GLU A 72 -10.28 -7.92 -5.73
C GLU A 72 -10.38 -7.67 -4.21
N PHE A 73 -10.68 -8.73 -3.45
CA PHE A 73 -10.87 -8.69 -2.00
C PHE A 73 -10.66 -10.08 -1.38
N TRP A 74 -10.00 -10.15 -0.22
CA TRP A 74 -9.90 -11.35 0.59
C TRP A 74 -9.77 -11.02 2.08
N GLN A 75 -10.06 -12.00 2.93
CA GLN A 75 -9.74 -11.91 4.35
C GLN A 75 -8.32 -12.43 4.57
N ALA A 76 -7.56 -11.72 5.38
CA ALA A 76 -6.27 -12.20 5.86
C ALA A 76 -6.48 -12.83 7.24
N ASP A 77 -5.81 -13.96 7.48
CA ASP A 77 -5.80 -14.66 8.76
C ASP A 77 -4.60 -14.18 9.57
N ASP A 78 -4.60 -12.89 9.92
CA ASP A 78 -3.51 -12.20 10.62
C ASP A 78 -4.07 -11.27 11.71
N ASP A 79 -3.38 -11.19 12.86
CA ASP A 79 -3.80 -10.38 14.00
C ASP A 79 -3.76 -8.87 13.70
N LYS A 80 -2.93 -8.45 12.74
CA LYS A 80 -2.76 -7.06 12.30
C LYS A 80 -3.61 -6.75 11.07
N VAL A 81 -3.90 -7.74 10.22
CA VAL A 81 -4.68 -7.54 8.98
C VAL A 81 -5.88 -8.46 8.93
N SER A 82 -7.07 -7.85 8.95
CA SER A 82 -8.33 -8.58 8.84
C SER A 82 -8.82 -8.75 7.39
N GLN A 83 -8.51 -7.78 6.53
CA GLN A 83 -9.04 -7.70 5.17
C GLN A 83 -8.05 -7.02 4.24
N VAL A 84 -8.05 -7.44 2.98
CA VAL A 84 -7.26 -6.82 1.92
C VAL A 84 -8.16 -6.54 0.74
N ARG A 85 -8.02 -5.36 0.12
CA ARG A 85 -8.91 -4.93 -0.96
C ARG A 85 -8.25 -3.98 -1.95
N TRP A 86 -8.55 -4.18 -3.22
CA TRP A 86 -8.31 -3.19 -4.26
C TRP A 86 -9.40 -2.13 -4.27
N TRP A 87 -8.98 -0.87 -4.20
CA TRP A 87 -9.86 0.28 -4.22
C TRP A 87 -9.62 1.12 -5.48
N SER A 88 -10.70 1.55 -6.13
CA SER A 88 -10.70 2.52 -7.22
C SER A 88 -10.97 3.96 -6.74
N THR A 89 -11.15 4.14 -5.43
CA THR A 89 -11.34 5.44 -4.76
C THR A 89 -10.77 5.34 -3.35
N THR A 90 -10.38 6.46 -2.74
CA THR A 90 -9.90 6.50 -1.35
C THR A 90 -10.93 5.84 -0.39
N PRO A 91 -10.55 4.79 0.36
CA PRO A 91 -11.41 4.25 1.42
C PRO A 91 -11.55 5.24 2.58
N PRO A 92 -12.45 5.00 3.55
CA PRO A 92 -12.46 5.73 4.81
C PRO A 92 -11.19 5.39 5.60
N VAL A 93 -10.13 6.15 5.33
CA VAL A 93 -8.81 6.08 5.97
C VAL A 93 -8.84 6.85 7.29
N ILE A 94 -8.19 6.30 8.32
CA ILE A 94 -8.12 6.92 9.65
C ILE A 94 -6.80 7.68 9.85
N GLN A 95 -5.69 7.15 9.33
CA GLN A 95 -4.36 7.73 9.51
C GLN A 95 -3.91 8.63 8.36
N TRP A 96 -4.53 8.48 7.18
CA TRP A 96 -4.24 9.28 6.00
C TRP A 96 -5.41 10.21 5.76
N THR A 97 -5.16 11.47 5.44
CA THR A 97 -6.21 12.35 4.93
C THR A 97 -6.55 11.97 3.49
N LYS A 98 -7.76 12.31 3.06
CA LYS A 98 -8.18 12.10 1.67
C LYS A 98 -7.25 12.86 0.70
N GLU A 99 -6.83 14.07 1.07
CA GLU A 99 -5.87 14.88 0.31
C GLU A 99 -4.52 14.17 0.18
N GLU A 100 -3.96 13.63 1.26
CA GLU A 100 -2.68 12.93 1.20
C GLU A 100 -2.68 11.73 0.25
N PHE A 101 -3.80 11.01 0.22
CA PHE A 101 -3.98 9.91 -0.70
C PHE A 101 -4.19 10.36 -2.15
N GLU A 102 -4.97 11.41 -2.37
CA GLU A 102 -5.20 11.97 -3.71
C GLU A 102 -3.90 12.51 -4.31
N ASP A 103 -3.09 13.22 -3.52
CA ASP A 103 -1.76 13.70 -3.92
C ASP A 103 -0.82 12.55 -4.29
N LEU A 104 -0.78 11.48 -3.48
CA LEU A 104 0.01 10.29 -3.80
C LEU A 104 -0.49 9.63 -5.08
N SER A 105 -1.81 9.44 -5.22
CA SER A 105 -2.40 8.87 -6.43
C SER A 105 -2.05 9.68 -7.67
N ASP A 106 -2.10 11.00 -7.58
CA ASP A 106 -1.79 11.90 -8.69
C ASP A 106 -0.30 11.88 -9.01
N TRP A 107 0.56 11.84 -7.99
CA TRP A 107 2.00 11.70 -8.16
C TRP A 107 2.38 10.39 -8.88
N PHE A 108 1.73 9.28 -8.52
CA PHE A 108 1.98 7.98 -9.17
C PHE A 108 1.37 7.86 -10.56
N SER A 109 0.33 8.65 -10.89
CA SER A 109 -0.27 8.68 -12.24
C SER A 109 0.51 9.50 -13.27
N LYS A 110 1.48 10.32 -12.85
CA LYS A 110 2.29 11.12 -13.77
C LYS A 110 3.32 10.24 -14.47
N PRO A 111 3.41 10.27 -15.82
CA PRO A 111 4.47 9.60 -16.54
C PRO A 111 5.85 10.14 -16.11
N ILE A 112 6.84 9.25 -16.06
CA ILE A 112 8.23 9.55 -15.69
C ILE A 112 8.90 10.41 -16.76
#